data_AF-A0A920N3J1-F1
#
_entry.id   AF-A0A920N3J1-F1
#
_cell.length_a   1.000
_cell.length_b   1.000
_cell.length_c   1.000
_cell.angle_alpha   90.00
_cell.angle_beta   90.00
_cell.angle_gamma   90.00
#
_symmetry.space_group_name_H-M   'P 1'
#
loop_
_entity.id
_entity.type
_entity.pdbx_description
1 polymer ?
#
loop_
_entity_poly.entity_id
_entity_poly.type
_entity_poly.pdbx_seq_one_letter_code
_entity_poly.pdbx_strand_id
1 'polypeptide(L)' 'MTTLTSGAIQKAAKLDEESLAVRQRYGMNIYGQRVLLARRMIEAGARFVTVNHAVQGGLFGKG' A
#
# COMPACT_ATOMS: atom_id res chain seq x y z
N MET A 1 0.13 -6.94 22.88
CA MET A 1 -0.45 -7.66 21.72
C MET A 1 0.27 -7.16 20.48
N THR A 2 1.04 -8.02 19.80
CA THR A 2 1.94 -7.65 18.71
C THR A 2 1.11 -7.15 17.51
N THR A 3 1.41 -5.95 17.01
CA THR A 3 0.61 -5.22 16.00
C THR A 3 0.35 -6.02 14.71
N LEU A 4 1.25 -6.97 14.38
CA LEU A 4 1.15 -7.82 13.20
C LEU A 4 -0.12 -8.69 13.16
N THR A 5 -0.63 -9.14 14.31
CA THR A 5 -1.83 -9.99 14.44
C THR A 5 -3.06 -9.22 14.91
N SER A 6 -2.93 -7.92 15.18
CA SER A 6 -3.95 -7.09 15.86
C SER A 6 -5.08 -6.57 14.95
N GLY A 7 -5.16 -7.01 13.69
CA GLY A 7 -6.16 -6.54 12.71
C GLY A 7 -5.93 -5.12 12.17
N ALA A 8 -5.17 -4.28 12.86
CA ALA A 8 -4.85 -2.91 12.44
C ALA A 8 -4.13 -2.86 11.08
N ILE A 9 -3.13 -3.73 10.89
CA ILE A 9 -2.41 -3.86 9.61
C ILE A 9 -3.33 -4.40 8.50
N GLN A 10 -4.26 -5.29 8.83
CA GLN A 10 -5.23 -5.83 7.88
C GLN A 10 -6.20 -4.74 7.40
N LYS A 11 -6.62 -3.83 8.29
CA LYS A 11 -7.41 -2.64 7.93
C LYS A 11 -6.60 -1.64 7.10
N ALA A 12 -5.32 -1.44 7.44
CA ALA A 12 -4.42 -0.59 6.65
C ALA A 12 -4.29 -1.08 5.20
N ALA A 13 -4.38 -2.39 4.97
CA ALA A 13 -4.33 -3.00 3.64
C ALA A 13 -5.56 -2.73 2.75
N LYS A 14 -6.67 -2.27 3.33
CA LYS A 14 -7.88 -1.88 2.60
C LYS A 14 -7.77 -0.46 2.05
N LEU A 15 -7.13 -0.34 0.89
CA LEU A 15 -6.96 0.93 0.16
C LEU A 15 -8.28 1.51 -0.37
N ASP A 16 -9.31 0.71 -0.49
CA ASP A 16 -10.67 1.11 -0.87
C ASP A 16 -11.36 1.97 0.20
N GLU A 17 -10.95 1.87 1.46
CA GLU A 17 -11.40 2.75 2.54
C GLU A 17 -10.85 4.18 2.43
N GLU A 18 -9.85 4.42 1.57
CA GLU A 18 -9.32 5.77 1.30
C GLU A 18 -10.21 6.54 0.32
N SER A 19 -10.34 7.84 0.58
CA SER A 19 -11.05 8.72 -0.33
C SER A 19 -10.42 8.71 -1.73
N LEU A 20 -11.27 8.80 -2.76
CA LEU A 20 -10.82 8.84 -4.15
C LEU A 20 -9.81 9.97 -4.40
N ALA A 21 -10.05 11.15 -3.80
CA ALA A 21 -9.16 12.30 -3.93
C ALA A 21 -7.74 12.03 -3.40
N VAL A 22 -7.62 11.34 -2.26
CA VAL A 22 -6.31 10.94 -1.71
C VAL A 22 -5.64 9.93 -2.63
N ARG A 23 -6.38 8.91 -3.09
CA ARG A 23 -5.85 7.92 -4.03
C ARG A 23 -5.36 8.57 -5.33
N GLN A 24 -6.05 9.60 -5.83
CA GLN A 24 -5.65 10.34 -7.02
C GLN A 24 -4.40 11.18 -6.78
N ARG A 25 -4.29 11.83 -5.61
CA ARG A 25 -3.12 12.62 -5.22
C ARG A 25 -1.84 11.78 -5.14
N TYR A 26 -1.93 10.55 -4.65
CA TYR A 26 -0.81 9.61 -4.64
C TYR A 26 -0.53 8.99 -6.03
N GLY A 27 -1.53 9.01 -6.92
CA GLY A 27 -1.47 8.45 -8.25
C GLY A 27 -2.21 7.11 -8.35
N MET A 28 -3.01 6.97 -9.42
CA MET A 28 -3.75 5.75 -9.75
C MET A 28 -2.90 4.68 -10.44
N ASN A 29 -1.58 4.79 -10.33
CA ASN A 29 -0.64 3.78 -10.80
C ASN A 29 -0.19 2.88 -9.64
N ILE A 30 0.46 1.78 -9.97
CA ILE A 30 0.91 0.81 -8.98
C ILE A 30 1.84 1.42 -7.92
N TYR A 31 2.64 2.42 -8.29
CA TYR A 31 3.56 3.08 -7.37
C TYR A 31 2.82 3.93 -6.35
N GLY A 32 1.89 4.76 -6.80
CA GLY A 32 1.05 5.59 -5.94
C GLY A 32 0.26 4.77 -4.94
N GLN A 33 -0.35 3.68 -5.39
CA GLN A 33 -1.10 2.79 -4.50
C GLN A 33 -0.19 2.07 -3.49
N ARG A 34 1.03 1.66 -3.87
CA ARG A 34 2.01 1.05 -2.92
C ARG A 34 2.50 2.04 -1.88
N VAL A 35 2.75 3.29 -2.25
CA VAL A 35 3.17 4.33 -1.31
C VAL A 35 2.03 4.70 -0.36
N LEU A 36 0.79 4.78 -0.87
CA LEU A 36 -0.39 5.02 -0.04
C LEU A 36 -0.62 3.89 0.96
N LEU A 37 -0.43 2.64 0.55
CA LEU A 37 -0.46 1.49 1.45
C LEU A 37 0.58 1.60 2.56
N ALA A 38 1.83 1.94 2.20
CA ALA A 38 2.91 2.09 3.17
C ALA A 38 2.58 3.16 4.21
N ARG A 39 2.02 4.30 3.80
CA ARG A 39 1.53 5.33 4.73
C ARG A 39 0.52 4.75 5.73
N ARG A 40 -0.52 4.05 5.25
CA ARG A 40 -1.54 3.46 6.13
C ARG A 40 -0.95 2.43 7.09
N MET A 41 0.04 1.65 6.65
CA MET A 41 0.74 0.71 7.52
C MET A 41 1.50 1.42 8.64
N ILE A 42 2.19 2.54 8.35
CA ILE A 42 2.85 3.36 9.38
C ILE A 42 1.83 3.93 10.37
N GLU A 43 0.71 4.48 9.88
CA GLU A 43 -0.36 5.02 10.73
C GLU A 43 -1.01 3.94 11.62
N ALA A 44 -1.05 2.69 11.13
CA ALA A 44 -1.51 1.53 11.89
C ALA A 44 -0.45 0.96 12.86
N GLY A 45 0.72 1.60 12.98
CA GLY A 45 1.75 1.24 13.96
C GLY A 45 2.91 0.41 13.41
N ALA A 46 3.06 0.28 12.09
CA ALA A 46 4.30 -0.24 11.53
C ALA A 46 5.44 0.75 11.80
N ARG A 47 6.57 0.25 12.34
CA ARG A 47 7.74 1.08 12.61
C ARG A 47 8.59 1.34 11.36
N PHE A 48 8.52 0.42 10.40
CA PHE A 48 9.27 0.48 9.16
C PHE A 48 8.50 -0.28 8.08
N VAL A 49 8.50 0.25 6.85
CA VAL A 49 7.91 -0.41 5.68
C VAL A 49 8.86 -0.27 4.51
N THR A 50 9.01 -1.36 3.77
CA THR A 50 9.78 -1.37 2.53
C THR A 50 8.81 -1.33 1.35
N VAL A 51 8.92 -0.31 0.51
CA VAL A 51 8.24 -0.30 -0.79
C VAL A 51 9.22 -0.85 -1.82
N ASN A 52 8.96 -2.06 -2.28
CA ASN A 52 9.73 -2.62 -3.38
C ASN A 52 9.29 -1.98 -4.71
N HIS A 53 10.23 -1.73 -5.61
CA HIS A 53 9.96 -1.25 -6.96
C HIS A 53 10.55 -2.25 -7.96
N ALA A 54 9.92 -3.41 -8.09
CA ALA A 54 10.06 -4.19 -9.30
C ALA A 54 9.34 -3.44 -10.42
N VAL A 55 10.02 -3.24 -11.55
CA VAL A 55 9.35 -2.88 -12.79
C VAL A 55 8.34 -4.00 -13.02
N GLN A 56 7.05 -3.72 -12.87
CA GLN A 56 6.01 -4.65 -13.31
C GLN A 56 5.82 -4.50 -14.83
N GLY A 57 6.95 -4.40 -15.54
CA GLY A 57 7.05 -4.79 -16.94
C GLY A 57 7.35 -6.27 -16.85
N GLY A 58 6.35 -7.08 -17.18
CA GLY A 58 6.38 -8.50 -16.90
C GLY A 58 7.70 -9.13 -17.33
N LEU A 59 8.19 -10.08 -16.52
CA LEU A 59 9.04 -11.14 -17.07
C LEU A 59 8.34 -11.84 -18.27
N PHE A 60 7.03 -11.64 -18.41
CA PHE A 60 6.25 -11.84 -19.62
C PHE A 60 5.26 -10.67 -19.77
N GLY A 61 5.54 -9.72 -20.67
CA GLY A 61 4.47 -8.94 -21.26
C GLY A 61 3.48 -9.90 -21.90
N LYS A 62 2.18 -9.69 -21.66
CA LYS A 62 1.13 -10.49 -22.28
C LYS A 62 1.27 -10.47 -23.80
N GLY A 63 1.36 -11.67 -24.39
CA GLY A 63 0.42 -12.00 -25.46
C GLY A 63 -1.01 -12.03 -24.90
#